data_AF-A0A8T8WD09-F1
#
_entry.id   AF-A0A8T8WD09-F1
#
_cell.length_a   1.000
_cell.length_b   1.000
_cell.length_c   1.000
_cell.angle_alpha   90.00
_cell.angle_beta   90.00
_cell.angle_gamma   90.00
#
_symmetry.space_group_name_H-M   'P 1'
#
loop_
_entity.id
_entity.type
_entity.pdbx_description
1 polymer ?
#
loop_
_entity_poly.entity_id
_entity_poly.type
_entity_poly.pdbx_seq_one_letter_code
_entity_poly.pdbx_strand_id
1 'polypeptide(L)'
;MIGEFLTAFPVEAVPDGSTLIPHHATYGLLAAVVVLATVWDDHRHSEPLTEATGVLVGLFAFVVVWPWRPPIGATLAHVGPLAALAWMWRPGSAWGRLYPRRVQLVATGAILVGLDDIIEHAWPVPSPLDTGFHLLGPMPSAALATVAVAAAVYALQTAPTHNHQTTEDTTW
;
A
#
# COMPACT_ATOMS: atom_id res chain seq x y z
N MET A 1 -3.85 25.35 -18.61
CA MET A 1 -4.36 24.20 -17.84
C MET A 1 -3.29 23.51 -16.99
N ILE A 2 -2.14 23.05 -17.50
CA ILE A 2 -1.12 22.37 -16.66
C ILE A 2 -0.59 23.27 -15.52
N GLY A 3 -0.46 24.57 -15.75
CA GLY A 3 0.07 25.52 -14.75
C GLY A 3 -0.79 25.68 -13.49
N GLU A 4 -2.12 25.57 -13.59
CA GLU A 4 -3.03 25.73 -12.45
C GLU A 4 -3.02 24.52 -11.50
N PHE A 5 -2.81 23.31 -12.05
CA PHE A 5 -2.70 22.08 -11.25
C PHE A 5 -1.46 22.07 -10.36
N LEU A 6 -0.32 22.58 -10.86
CA LEU A 6 0.93 22.61 -10.08
C LEU A 6 0.91 23.66 -8.97
N THR A 7 0.16 24.76 -9.15
CA THR A 7 0.02 25.80 -8.11
C THR A 7 -0.87 25.39 -6.95
N ALA A 8 -1.71 24.37 -7.15
CA ALA A 8 -2.63 23.84 -6.15
C ALA A 8 -2.17 22.51 -5.55
N PHE A 9 -0.90 22.12 -5.72
CA PHE A 9 -0.37 20.86 -5.19
C PHE A 9 0.40 21.05 -3.86
N PRO A 10 0.12 20.24 -2.83
CA PRO A 10 -1.10 19.43 -2.68
C PRO A 10 -2.32 20.33 -2.51
N VAL A 11 -3.51 19.85 -2.89
CA VAL A 11 -4.79 20.58 -2.70
C VAL A 11 -4.98 20.90 -1.23
N GLU A 12 -4.62 19.96 -0.37
CA GLU A 12 -4.63 20.13 1.07
C GLU A 12 -3.21 20.26 1.62
N ALA A 13 -2.96 21.39 2.28
CA ALA A 13 -1.71 21.59 3.02
C ALA A 13 -1.56 20.55 4.15
N VAL A 14 -2.67 20.16 4.77
CA VAL A 14 -2.74 19.03 5.70
C VAL A 14 -4.01 18.25 5.37
N PRO A 15 -3.90 16.95 5.00
CA PRO A 15 -5.04 16.05 4.80
C PRO A 15 -6.08 16.17 5.93
N ASP A 16 -7.31 16.58 5.59
CA ASP A 16 -8.44 16.81 6.50
C ASP A 16 -8.11 17.67 7.74
N GLY A 17 -7.08 18.51 7.65
CA GLY A 17 -6.55 19.29 8.77
C GLY A 17 -5.72 18.51 9.80
N SER A 18 -5.61 17.18 9.71
CA SER A 18 -4.70 16.37 10.54
C SER A 18 -4.49 14.96 9.99
N THR A 19 -3.27 14.64 9.55
CA THR A 19 -2.86 13.29 9.13
C THR A 19 -2.86 12.23 10.24
N LEU A 20 -3.01 12.65 11.51
CA LEU A 20 -3.12 11.74 12.66
C LEU A 20 -4.54 11.24 12.92
N ILE A 21 -5.54 11.84 12.27
CA ILE A 21 -6.91 11.32 12.30
C ILE A 21 -6.94 10.04 11.42
N PRO A 22 -7.85 9.09 11.67
CA PRO A 22 -8.03 7.93 10.79
C PRO A 22 -8.10 8.30 9.30
N HIS A 23 -7.11 7.84 8.55
CA HIS A 23 -6.97 8.00 7.09
C HIS A 23 -6.76 6.62 6.48
N HIS A 24 -7.41 6.33 5.36
CA HIS A 24 -7.23 5.03 4.72
C HIS A 24 -5.83 4.90 4.07
N ALA A 25 -5.11 6.02 3.84
CA ALA A 25 -3.67 6.09 3.63
C ALA A 25 -2.89 5.31 4.69
N THR A 26 -3.14 5.65 5.96
CA THR A 26 -2.43 5.07 7.10
C THR A 26 -2.72 3.58 7.22
N TYR A 27 -3.99 3.18 7.16
CA TYR A 27 -4.37 1.78 7.30
C TYR A 27 -3.94 0.91 6.12
N GLY A 28 -4.08 1.41 4.88
CA GLY A 28 -3.65 0.70 3.67
C GLY A 28 -2.15 0.45 3.66
N LEU A 29 -1.34 1.48 3.95
CA LEU A 29 0.12 1.35 3.97
C LEU A 29 0.61 0.50 5.16
N LEU A 30 -0.02 0.60 6.35
CA LEU A 30 0.30 -0.31 7.46
C LEU A 30 -0.07 -1.77 7.14
N ALA A 31 -1.21 -2.02 6.50
CA ALA A 31 -1.59 -3.35 6.04
C ALA A 31 -0.58 -3.89 5.01
N ALA A 32 -0.09 -3.04 4.10
CA ALA A 32 0.99 -3.42 3.19
C ALA A 32 2.27 -3.80 3.94
N VAL A 33 2.69 -3.05 4.97
CA VAL A 33 3.83 -3.41 5.81
C VAL A 33 3.65 -4.79 6.45
N VAL A 34 2.46 -5.13 6.95
CA VAL A 34 2.17 -6.44 7.53
C VAL A 34 2.35 -7.56 6.49
N VAL A 35 1.83 -7.39 5.28
CA VAL A 35 1.98 -8.39 4.20
C VAL A 35 3.45 -8.52 3.77
N LEU A 36 4.18 -7.42 3.73
CA LEU A 36 5.61 -7.42 3.41
C LEU A 36 6.43 -8.14 4.49
N ALA A 37 6.04 -8.00 5.77
CA ALA A 37 6.66 -8.74 6.85
C ALA A 37 6.43 -10.25 6.76
N THR A 38 5.23 -10.71 6.36
CA THR A 38 4.98 -12.15 6.15
C THR A 38 5.82 -12.70 4.99
N VAL A 39 5.91 -11.93 3.90
CA VAL A 39 6.73 -12.26 2.72
C VAL A 39 8.21 -12.37 3.08
N TRP A 40 8.72 -11.45 3.92
CA TRP A 40 10.09 -11.49 4.42
C TRP A 40 10.36 -12.76 5.24
N ASP A 41 9.47 -13.12 6.17
CA ASP A 41 9.66 -14.29 7.04
C ASP A 41 9.73 -15.60 6.23
N ASP A 42 8.88 -15.76 5.21
CA ASP A 42 8.84 -16.94 4.34
C ASP A 42 10.12 -17.13 3.51
N HIS A 43 10.76 -16.05 3.05
CA HIS A 43 11.93 -16.11 2.17
C HIS A 43 13.04 -15.15 2.61
N ARG A 44 13.78 -15.53 3.65
CA ARG A 44 14.87 -14.71 4.23
C ARG A 44 15.96 -14.27 3.25
N HIS A 45 16.15 -14.97 2.14
CA HIS A 45 17.14 -14.62 1.11
C HIS A 45 16.55 -13.83 -0.07
N SER A 46 15.26 -13.50 -0.03
CA SER A 46 14.55 -12.75 -1.07
C SER A 46 13.67 -11.68 -0.43
N GLU A 47 14.32 -10.84 0.36
CA GLU A 47 13.69 -9.78 1.15
C GLU A 47 13.02 -8.73 0.26
N PRO A 48 11.79 -8.29 0.57
CA PRO A 48 11.07 -7.29 -0.22
C PRO A 48 11.51 -5.86 0.15
N LEU A 49 12.83 -5.61 0.17
CA LEU A 49 13.40 -4.35 0.70
C LEU A 49 12.95 -3.12 -0.08
N THR A 50 12.84 -3.21 -1.40
CA THR A 50 12.41 -2.08 -2.24
C THR A 50 10.96 -1.71 -1.93
N GLU A 51 10.09 -2.72 -1.83
CA GLU A 51 8.68 -2.54 -1.51
C GLU A 51 8.50 -2.00 -0.09
N ALA A 52 9.19 -2.61 0.89
CA ALA A 52 9.16 -2.18 2.27
C ALA A 52 9.63 -0.74 2.42
N THR A 53 10.76 -0.38 1.78
CA THR A 53 11.27 0.99 1.79
C THR A 53 10.28 1.95 1.14
N GLY A 54 9.73 1.60 -0.03
CA GLY A 54 8.77 2.45 -0.72
C GLY A 54 7.50 2.71 0.11
N VAL A 55 6.92 1.66 0.69
CA VAL A 55 5.74 1.77 1.57
C VAL A 55 6.05 2.58 2.83
N LEU A 56 7.19 2.32 3.49
CA LEU A 56 7.58 3.05 4.70
C LEU A 56 7.90 4.52 4.42
N VAL A 57 8.55 4.84 3.30
CA VAL A 57 8.76 6.22 2.85
C VAL A 57 7.42 6.91 2.62
N GLY A 58 6.48 6.22 1.96
CA GLY A 58 5.14 6.77 1.73
C GLY A 58 4.40 7.07 3.04
N LEU A 59 4.38 6.10 3.95
CA LEU A 59 3.72 6.21 5.25
C LEU A 59 4.36 7.30 6.12
N PHE A 60 5.69 7.32 6.21
CA PHE A 60 6.41 8.35 6.96
C PHE A 60 6.18 9.74 6.35
N ALA A 61 6.21 9.85 5.03
CA ALA A 61 5.95 11.11 4.35
C ALA A 61 4.55 11.63 4.61
N PHE A 62 3.53 10.76 4.55
CA PHE A 62 2.15 11.11 4.85
C PHE A 62 1.98 11.56 6.31
N VAL A 63 2.37 10.72 7.26
CA VAL A 63 2.12 10.96 8.70
C VAL A 63 2.98 12.09 9.24
N VAL A 64 4.27 12.12 8.86
CA VAL A 64 5.26 12.98 9.50
C VAL A 64 5.65 14.17 8.63
N VAL A 65 5.88 14.01 7.33
CA VAL A 65 6.46 15.09 6.51
C VAL A 65 5.40 16.05 6.00
N TRP A 66 4.27 15.54 5.49
CA TRP A 66 3.23 16.33 4.84
C TRP A 66 2.68 17.45 5.72
N PRO A 67 2.34 17.24 7.01
CA PRO A 67 1.80 18.31 7.85
C PRO A 67 2.73 19.53 8.01
N TRP A 68 4.04 19.33 7.87
CA TRP A 68 5.04 20.38 8.05
C TRP A 68 5.64 20.89 6.73
N ARG A 69 5.63 20.05 5.69
CA ARG A 69 6.22 20.33 4.37
C ARG A 69 5.33 19.74 3.28
N PRO A 70 4.17 20.35 2.99
CA PRO A 70 3.11 19.69 2.21
C PRO A 70 3.55 19.23 0.82
N PRO A 71 4.23 20.04 -0.01
CA PRO A 71 4.68 19.57 -1.32
C PRO A 71 5.66 18.40 -1.26
N ILE A 72 6.57 18.39 -0.26
CA ILE A 72 7.56 17.34 -0.10
C ILE A 72 6.89 16.06 0.41
N GLY A 73 6.03 16.19 1.42
CA GLY A 73 5.30 15.07 2.00
C GLY A 73 4.37 14.41 0.99
N ALA A 74 3.55 15.19 0.28
CA ALA A 74 2.70 14.70 -0.80
C ALA A 74 3.50 13.98 -1.88
N THR A 75 4.62 14.57 -2.33
CA THR A 75 5.48 13.96 -3.35
C THR A 75 6.02 12.60 -2.89
N LEU A 76 6.60 12.53 -1.69
CA LEU A 76 7.18 11.29 -1.17
C LEU A 76 6.10 10.23 -0.85
N ALA A 77 4.92 10.68 -0.38
CA ALA A 77 3.74 9.84 -0.15
C ALA A 77 3.26 9.16 -1.43
N HIS A 78 3.45 9.77 -2.61
CA HIS A 78 3.20 9.13 -3.91
C HIS A 78 4.36 8.26 -4.36
N VAL A 79 5.57 8.83 -4.42
CA VAL A 79 6.72 8.21 -5.06
C VAL A 79 7.10 6.89 -4.40
N GLY A 80 7.10 6.83 -3.06
CA GLY A 80 7.44 5.62 -2.32
C GLY A 80 6.54 4.43 -2.68
N PRO A 81 5.22 4.52 -2.45
CA PRO A 81 4.28 3.43 -2.75
C PRO A 81 4.20 3.09 -4.24
N LEU A 82 4.31 4.08 -5.14
CA LEU A 82 4.36 3.82 -6.59
C LEU A 82 5.64 3.07 -6.99
N ALA A 83 6.78 3.40 -6.40
CA ALA A 83 8.03 2.66 -6.63
C ALA A 83 7.92 1.22 -6.09
N ALA A 84 7.28 1.02 -4.94
CA ALA A 84 6.99 -0.31 -4.40
C ALA A 84 6.14 -1.14 -5.39
N LEU A 85 5.05 -0.58 -5.91
CA LEU A 85 4.22 -1.25 -6.92
C LEU A 85 5.00 -1.56 -8.20
N ALA A 86 5.75 -0.58 -8.72
CA ALA A 86 6.53 -0.75 -9.93
C ALA A 86 7.56 -1.88 -9.79
N TRP A 87 8.24 -1.96 -8.64
CA TRP A 87 9.21 -3.04 -8.38
C TRP A 87 8.54 -4.39 -8.19
N MET A 88 7.46 -4.44 -7.39
CA MET A 88 6.67 -5.65 -7.14
C MET A 88 6.18 -6.30 -8.45
N TRP A 89 5.75 -5.48 -9.41
CA TRP A 89 5.19 -5.93 -10.68
C TRP A 89 6.18 -5.99 -11.84
N ARG A 90 7.44 -5.63 -11.61
CA ARG A 90 8.50 -5.73 -12.61
C ARG A 90 8.63 -7.18 -13.09
N PRO A 91 8.78 -7.43 -14.41
CA PRO A 91 9.07 -8.76 -14.93
C PRO A 91 10.33 -9.34 -14.28
N GLY A 92 10.21 -10.57 -13.74
CA GLY A 92 11.30 -11.19 -13.00
C GLY A 92 11.53 -10.60 -11.60
N SER A 93 10.52 -9.98 -10.97
CA SER A 93 10.54 -9.73 -9.53
C SER A 93 10.42 -11.04 -8.75
N ALA A 94 10.80 -11.02 -7.46
CA ALA A 94 10.60 -12.16 -6.56
C ALA A 94 9.10 -12.50 -6.42
N TRP A 95 8.23 -11.49 -6.43
CA TRP A 95 6.77 -11.64 -6.35
C TRP A 95 6.18 -12.57 -7.42
N GLY A 96 6.54 -12.35 -8.68
CA GLY A 96 6.01 -13.17 -9.78
C GLY A 96 6.59 -14.58 -9.83
N ARG A 97 7.74 -14.84 -9.19
CA ARG A 97 8.45 -16.13 -9.24
C ARG A 97 8.19 -17.01 -8.02
N LEU A 98 8.17 -16.42 -6.83
CA LEU A 98 8.22 -17.14 -5.57
C LEU A 98 6.88 -17.12 -4.83
N TYR A 99 6.08 -16.08 -5.01
CA TYR A 99 4.89 -15.87 -4.19
C TYR A 99 3.61 -16.19 -4.96
N PRO A 100 2.60 -16.78 -4.29
CA PRO A 100 1.28 -16.95 -4.89
C PRO A 100 0.70 -15.61 -5.30
N ARG A 101 0.10 -15.57 -6.50
CA ARG A 101 -0.50 -14.35 -7.06
C ARG A 101 -1.48 -13.66 -6.11
N ARG A 102 -2.21 -14.41 -5.30
CA ARG A 102 -3.14 -13.87 -4.29
C ARG A 102 -2.43 -13.01 -3.23
N VAL A 103 -1.24 -13.39 -2.77
CA VAL A 103 -0.47 -12.61 -1.77
C VAL A 103 -0.01 -11.29 -2.40
N GLN A 104 0.49 -11.35 -3.64
CA GLN A 104 0.85 -10.17 -4.41
C GLN A 104 -0.34 -9.21 -4.61
N LEU A 105 -1.53 -9.75 -4.89
CA LEU A 105 -2.75 -8.96 -5.03
C LEU A 105 -3.19 -8.32 -3.70
N VAL A 106 -3.04 -9.02 -2.58
CA VAL A 106 -3.33 -8.44 -1.25
C VAL A 106 -2.39 -7.28 -0.95
N ALA A 107 -1.08 -7.45 -1.17
CA ALA A 107 -0.09 -6.37 -0.99
C ALA A 107 -0.39 -5.18 -1.92
N THR A 108 -0.69 -5.47 -3.19
CA THR A 108 -1.06 -4.46 -4.19
C THR A 108 -2.31 -3.69 -3.77
N GLY A 109 -3.36 -4.40 -3.36
CA GLY A 109 -4.61 -3.81 -2.91
C GLY A 109 -4.41 -2.91 -1.70
N ALA A 110 -3.63 -3.35 -0.71
CA ALA A 110 -3.30 -2.55 0.47
C ALA A 110 -2.57 -1.24 0.11
N ILE A 111 -1.60 -1.31 -0.81
CA ILE A 111 -0.89 -0.11 -1.30
C ILE A 111 -1.84 0.81 -2.07
N LEU A 112 -2.73 0.26 -2.92
CA LEU A 112 -3.69 1.05 -3.69
C LEU A 112 -4.73 1.73 -2.80
N VAL A 113 -5.20 1.06 -1.74
CA VAL A 113 -6.04 1.69 -0.71
C VAL A 113 -5.30 2.89 -0.12
N GLY A 114 -4.01 2.75 0.17
CA GLY A 114 -3.24 3.86 0.71
C GLY A 114 -3.07 5.03 -0.28
N LEU A 115 -2.85 4.70 -1.55
CA LEU A 115 -2.69 5.69 -2.63
C LEU A 115 -3.99 6.43 -2.97
N ASP A 116 -5.15 5.81 -2.75
CA ASP A 116 -6.47 6.41 -2.98
C ASP A 116 -6.61 7.75 -2.22
N ASP A 117 -6.43 7.72 -0.88
CA ASP A 117 -6.44 8.88 0.02
C ASP A 117 -5.38 9.90 -0.39
N ILE A 118 -4.17 9.41 -0.65
CA ILE A 118 -3.02 10.25 -0.95
C ILE A 118 -3.28 11.05 -2.22
N ILE A 119 -3.94 10.44 -3.21
CA ILE A 119 -4.35 11.13 -4.43
C ILE A 119 -5.45 12.15 -4.15
N GLU A 120 -6.44 11.78 -3.34
CA GLU A 120 -7.55 12.65 -2.96
C GLU A 120 -7.08 13.97 -2.33
N HIS A 121 -6.19 13.89 -1.35
CA HIS A 121 -5.71 15.09 -0.65
C HIS A 121 -4.66 15.87 -1.46
N ALA A 122 -3.97 15.22 -2.39
CA ALA A 122 -2.95 15.88 -3.20
C ALA A 122 -3.50 16.55 -4.45
N TRP A 123 -4.56 16.01 -5.05
CA TRP A 123 -5.07 16.41 -6.36
C TRP A 123 -6.57 16.68 -6.29
N PRO A 124 -7.09 17.61 -7.12
CA PRO A 124 -8.52 17.95 -7.10
C PRO A 124 -9.33 16.92 -7.90
N VAL A 125 -9.21 15.64 -7.53
CA VAL A 125 -9.87 14.51 -8.17
C VAL A 125 -10.55 13.64 -7.12
N PRO A 126 -11.77 13.16 -7.38
CA PRO A 126 -12.43 12.24 -6.45
C PRO A 126 -11.70 10.90 -6.41
N SER A 127 -11.57 10.32 -5.21
CA SER A 127 -11.02 8.99 -5.02
C SER A 127 -12.12 7.91 -5.11
N PRO A 128 -11.85 6.75 -5.71
CA PRO A 128 -12.77 5.62 -5.72
C PRO A 128 -13.33 5.20 -4.36
N LEU A 129 -12.52 5.14 -3.28
CA LEU A 129 -13.01 4.67 -1.99
C LEU A 129 -13.87 5.71 -1.28
N ASP A 130 -13.52 6.99 -1.34
CA ASP A 130 -14.38 8.05 -0.79
C ASP A 130 -15.70 8.15 -1.56
N THR A 131 -15.63 8.11 -2.90
CA THR A 131 -16.83 8.06 -3.75
C THR A 131 -17.72 6.87 -3.38
N GLY A 132 -17.13 5.70 -3.18
CA GLY A 132 -17.85 4.50 -2.73
C GLY A 132 -18.48 4.68 -1.36
N PHE A 133 -17.74 5.26 -0.40
CA PHE A 133 -18.23 5.54 0.95
C PHE A 133 -19.43 6.49 0.95
N HIS A 134 -19.35 7.58 0.18
CA HIS A 134 -20.43 8.55 0.03
C HIS A 134 -21.69 7.96 -0.63
N LEU A 135 -21.53 7.06 -1.60
CA LEU A 135 -22.66 6.39 -2.27
C LEU A 135 -23.33 5.33 -1.41
N LEU A 136 -22.55 4.55 -0.66
CA LEU A 136 -23.03 3.39 0.09
C LEU A 136 -23.42 3.73 1.53
N GLY A 137 -22.84 4.78 2.10
CA GLY A 137 -22.94 5.10 3.52
C GLY A 137 -22.05 4.21 4.41
N PRO A 138 -22.03 4.48 5.73
CA PRO A 138 -21.04 3.89 6.63
C PRO A 138 -21.21 2.39 6.86
N MET A 139 -22.45 1.90 7.02
CA MET A 139 -22.69 0.50 7.36
C MET A 139 -22.34 -0.47 6.21
N PRO A 140 -22.77 -0.24 4.95
CA PRO A 140 -22.37 -1.12 3.86
C PRO A 140 -20.87 -1.03 3.56
N SER A 141 -20.27 0.16 3.68
CA SER A 141 -18.82 0.34 3.53
C SER A 141 -18.02 -0.45 4.57
N ALA A 142 -18.45 -0.42 5.84
CA ALA A 142 -17.83 -1.21 6.91
C ALA A 142 -17.95 -2.72 6.65
N ALA A 143 -19.10 -3.18 6.14
CA ALA A 143 -19.28 -4.59 5.76
C ALA A 143 -18.34 -5.01 4.63
N LEU A 144 -18.22 -4.20 3.57
CA LEU A 144 -17.30 -4.46 2.46
C LEU A 144 -15.84 -4.48 2.91
N ALA A 145 -15.42 -3.52 3.74
CA ALA A 145 -14.08 -3.49 4.32
C ALA A 145 -13.81 -4.75 5.15
N THR A 146 -14.77 -5.19 5.97
CA THR A 146 -14.65 -6.41 6.78
C THR A 146 -14.47 -7.66 5.90
N VAL A 147 -15.28 -7.77 4.83
CA VAL A 147 -15.16 -8.88 3.87
C VAL A 147 -13.81 -8.85 3.16
N ALA A 148 -13.32 -7.68 2.75
CA ALA A 148 -12.03 -7.53 2.10
C ALA A 148 -10.87 -7.94 3.02
N VAL A 149 -10.92 -7.53 4.30
CA VAL A 149 -9.93 -7.94 5.31
C VAL A 149 -9.98 -9.44 5.54
N ALA A 150 -11.16 -10.04 5.68
CA ALA A 150 -11.30 -11.48 5.85
C ALA A 150 -10.74 -12.27 4.65
N ALA A 151 -11.01 -11.80 3.43
CA ALA A 151 -10.47 -12.38 2.20
C ALA A 151 -8.94 -12.24 2.13
N ALA A 152 -8.38 -11.10 2.53
CA ALA A 152 -6.95 -10.88 2.60
C ALA A 152 -6.28 -11.84 3.60
N VAL A 153 -6.82 -11.95 4.81
CA VAL A 153 -6.34 -12.88 5.85
C VAL A 153 -6.40 -14.32 5.34
N TYR A 154 -7.52 -14.74 4.75
CA TYR A 154 -7.66 -16.07 4.17
C TYR A 154 -6.61 -16.31 3.06
N ALA A 155 -6.40 -15.34 2.18
CA ALA A 155 -5.42 -15.45 1.10
C ALA A 155 -3.99 -15.61 1.62
N LEU A 156 -3.64 -14.92 2.71
CA LEU A 156 -2.35 -15.02 3.39
C LEU A 156 -2.19 -16.36 4.12
N GLN A 157 -3.19 -16.78 4.91
CA GLN A 157 -3.13 -18.03 5.69
C GLN A 157 -3.10 -19.29 4.82
N THR A 158 -3.71 -19.23 3.64
CA THR A 158 -3.73 -20.37 2.71
C THR A 158 -2.60 -20.29 1.69
N ALA A 159 -1.80 -19.22 1.67
CA ALA A 159 -0.58 -19.17 0.85
C ALA A 159 0.32 -20.34 1.25
N PRO A 160 0.88 -21.10 0.30
CA PRO A 160 1.87 -22.11 0.65
C PRO A 160 3.08 -21.35 1.20
N THR A 161 3.22 -21.30 2.51
CA THR A 161 4.44 -20.85 3.19
C THR A 161 5.45 -21.97 2.98
N HIS A 162 6.09 -22.01 1.82
CA HIS A 162 7.03 -23.07 1.47
C HIS A 162 8.35 -22.88 2.20
N ASN A 163 8.33 -23.22 3.49
CA ASN A 163 9.49 -23.78 4.19
C ASN A 163 9.51 -25.32 4.04
N HIS A 164 9.01 -25.85 2.92
CA HIS A 164 9.54 -27.10 2.43
C HIS A 164 10.79 -26.75 1.64
N GLN A 165 11.91 -26.61 2.36
CA GLN A 165 13.15 -27.19 1.87
C GLN A 165 12.83 -28.65 1.55
N THR A 166 12.31 -28.92 0.35
CA THR A 166 12.34 -30.24 -0.23
C THR A 166 13.82 -30.54 -0.43
N THR A 167 14.44 -31.16 0.58
CA THR A 167 15.40 -32.25 0.38
C THR A 167 16.28 -32.12 -0.87
N GLU A 168 17.04 -31.02 -0.99
CA GLU A 168 18.13 -30.87 -1.97
C GLU A 168 19.51 -30.82 -1.28
N ASP A 169 19.61 -31.30 -0.04
CA ASP A 169 20.87 -31.42 0.70
C ASP A 169 21.34 -32.86 0.93
N THR A 170 20.85 -33.82 0.14
CA THR A 170 21.38 -35.19 0.14
C THR A 170 21.61 -35.67 -1.28
N THR A 171 22.72 -35.26 -1.89
CA THR A 171 23.70 -36.13 -2.58
C THR A 171 24.76 -35.26 -3.29
N TRP A 172 25.91 -35.06 -2.63
CA TRP A 172 27.21 -34.93 -3.28
C TRP A 172 28.17 -35.89 -2.60
#